data_AF-A0A8K1CZS2-F1
#
_entry.id   AF-A0A8K1CZS2-F1
#
_cell.length_a   1.000
_cell.length_b   1.000
_cell.length_c   1.000
_cell.angle_alpha   90.00
_cell.angle_beta   90.00
_cell.angle_gamma   90.00
#
_symmetry.space_group_name_H-M   'P 1'
#
loop_
_entity.id
_entity.type
_entity.pdbx_description
1 polymer ?
#
loop_
_entity_poly.entity_id
_entity_poly.type
_entity_poly.pdbx_seq_one_letter_code
_entity_poly.pdbx_strand_id
1 'polypeptide(L)'
;MGLLEVYSNPEKPEILCSLIDDKGNKKEIMLIKLQDNGIHVYKTQEHYILPPVPQIDSLIRDVIEEVAEELKVDSIVYNSGNDDSNSNSLVLSNDWFDVERLALASSKHVALSSEIDSRVIVSIVKFSNNTFASTVLRKEDSFPILQIFMDTSYNPPLIKIYNELGQVVESRREYVSNFEDYIKGLINEDEYAIVYRELLDYNFIPAENSTENGKKLYVGCIFKYIISFNTEKRSIIIKKRKLARVLKAILYLDKLVNNVGVEVIIGNLTDMENLDKNILKLK
;
A
#
# COMPACT_ATOMS: atom_id res chain seq x y z
N MET A 1 0.05 -33.03 -11.39
CA MET A 1 -0.07 -31.78 -10.62
C MET A 1 1.05 -30.85 -11.08
N GLY A 2 0.83 -29.54 -11.08
CA GLY A 2 1.70 -28.61 -11.81
C GLY A 2 2.73 -27.90 -10.92
N LEU A 3 3.86 -27.52 -11.50
CA LEU A 3 4.83 -26.59 -10.92
C LEU A 3 4.54 -25.18 -11.46
N LEU A 4 4.52 -24.17 -10.59
CA LEU A 4 4.48 -22.77 -11.02
C LEU A 4 5.90 -22.22 -11.10
N GLU A 5 6.36 -21.93 -12.30
CA GLU A 5 7.63 -21.26 -12.54
C GLU A 5 7.41 -19.76 -12.62
N VAL A 6 8.10 -19.00 -11.77
CA VAL A 6 8.04 -17.54 -11.70
C VAL A 6 9.37 -16.98 -12.17
N TYR A 7 9.36 -16.29 -13.30
CA TYR A 7 10.52 -15.62 -13.86
C TYR A 7 10.44 -14.11 -13.62
N SER A 8 11.39 -13.57 -12.89
CA SER A 8 11.54 -12.12 -12.67
C SER A 8 12.57 -11.53 -13.64
N ASN A 9 12.18 -10.49 -14.38
CA ASN A 9 13.09 -9.78 -15.27
C ASN A 9 14.06 -8.91 -14.44
N PRO A 10 15.39 -9.08 -14.59
CA PRO A 10 16.35 -8.30 -13.81
C PRO A 10 16.47 -6.83 -14.24
N GLU A 11 16.08 -6.51 -15.48
CA GLU A 11 16.24 -5.17 -16.07
C GLU A 11 14.94 -4.35 -16.07
N LYS A 12 13.79 -5.00 -15.93
CA LYS A 12 12.48 -4.36 -16.03
C LYS A 12 11.58 -4.79 -14.89
N PRO A 13 10.59 -3.97 -14.49
CA PRO A 13 9.65 -4.35 -13.46
C PRO A 13 8.56 -5.27 -14.05
N GLU A 14 8.96 -6.47 -14.46
CA GLU A 14 8.12 -7.46 -15.13
C GLU A 14 8.37 -8.87 -14.56
N ILE A 15 7.30 -9.63 -14.37
CA ILE A 15 7.33 -11.01 -13.87
C ILE A 15 6.43 -11.87 -14.75
N LEU A 16 6.97 -12.98 -15.24
CA LEU A 16 6.25 -13.95 -16.04
C LEU A 16 6.04 -15.24 -15.23
N CYS A 17 4.80 -15.67 -15.10
CA CYS A 17 4.44 -16.91 -14.42
C CYS A 17 3.99 -17.94 -15.46
N SER A 18 4.59 -19.13 -15.40
CA SER A 18 4.30 -20.25 -16.29
C SER A 18 3.95 -21.50 -15.50
N LEU A 19 2.90 -22.18 -15.92
CA LEU A 19 2.54 -23.49 -15.39
C LEU A 19 3.28 -24.57 -16.17
N ILE A 20 3.99 -25.46 -15.46
CA ILE A 20 4.64 -26.64 -16.01
C ILE A 20 3.83 -27.85 -15.57
N ASP A 21 3.32 -28.62 -16.54
CA ASP A 21 2.57 -29.85 -16.27
C ASP A 21 3.48 -31.06 -15.97
N ASP A 22 2.88 -32.18 -15.55
CA ASP A 22 3.62 -33.44 -15.26
C ASP A 22 4.41 -33.99 -16.47
N LYS A 23 4.10 -33.52 -17.67
CA LYS A 23 4.75 -33.94 -18.93
C LYS A 23 5.86 -32.98 -19.35
N GLY A 24 6.13 -31.94 -18.56
CA GLY A 24 7.12 -30.91 -18.85
C GLY A 24 6.66 -29.84 -19.85
N ASN A 25 5.37 -29.79 -20.21
CA ASN A 25 4.87 -28.72 -21.08
C ASN A 25 4.74 -27.43 -20.28
N LYS A 26 5.39 -26.37 -20.76
CA LYS A 26 5.32 -25.03 -20.20
C LYS A 26 4.21 -24.23 -20.87
N LYS A 27 3.35 -23.61 -20.07
CA LYS A 27 2.31 -22.69 -20.54
C LYS A 27 2.37 -21.39 -19.73
N GLU A 28 2.48 -20.27 -20.43
CA GLU A 28 2.37 -18.94 -19.81
C GLU A 28 0.93 -18.70 -19.34
N ILE A 29 0.78 -18.30 -18.08
CA ILE A 29 -0.54 -18.15 -17.44
C ILE A 29 -0.79 -16.75 -16.89
N MET A 30 0.27 -16.06 -16.47
CA MET A 30 0.16 -14.73 -15.88
C MET A 30 1.41 -13.89 -16.16
N LEU A 31 1.20 -12.61 -16.39
CA LEU A 31 2.25 -11.60 -16.55
C LEU A 31 1.93 -10.42 -15.63
N ILE A 32 2.86 -10.07 -14.75
CA ILE A 32 2.75 -8.94 -13.84
C ILE A 32 3.74 -7.86 -14.26
N LYS A 33 3.29 -6.61 -14.40
CA LYS A 33 4.16 -5.49 -14.78
C LYS A 33 3.82 -4.20 -14.03
N LEU A 34 4.82 -3.43 -13.63
CA LEU A 34 4.60 -2.06 -13.14
C LEU A 34 4.48 -1.08 -14.32
N GLN A 35 3.32 -0.45 -14.45
CA GLN A 35 3.07 0.61 -15.42
C GLN A 35 2.81 1.96 -14.73
N ASP A 36 2.50 2.98 -15.51
CA ASP A 36 2.34 4.36 -15.10
C ASP A 36 1.14 4.59 -14.15
N ASN A 37 0.12 3.73 -14.19
CA ASN A 37 -1.10 3.84 -13.37
C ASN A 37 -1.33 2.67 -12.42
N GLY A 38 -0.32 1.81 -12.21
CA GLY A 38 -0.35 0.76 -11.21
C GLY A 38 0.33 -0.53 -11.62
N ILE A 39 0.04 -1.60 -10.87
CA ILE A 39 0.54 -2.95 -11.14
C ILE A 39 -0.49 -3.65 -12.00
N HIS A 40 -0.11 -3.95 -13.24
CA HIS A 40 -0.96 -4.67 -14.18
C HIS A 40 -0.75 -6.16 -14.02
N VAL A 41 -1.83 -6.89 -13.81
CA VAL A 41 -1.84 -8.35 -13.76
C VAL A 41 -2.64 -8.85 -14.95
N TYR A 42 -1.96 -9.47 -15.91
CA TYR A 42 -2.57 -10.10 -17.07
C TYR A 42 -2.62 -11.61 -16.84
N LYS A 43 -3.77 -12.15 -16.48
CA LYS A 43 -4.06 -13.59 -16.50
C LYS A 43 -4.56 -13.98 -17.89
N THR A 44 -4.55 -15.27 -18.24
CA THR A 44 -4.94 -15.76 -19.59
C THR A 44 -6.32 -15.28 -20.08
N GLN A 45 -7.24 -14.90 -19.17
CA GLN A 45 -8.59 -14.45 -19.50
C GLN A 45 -8.99 -13.15 -18.80
N GLU A 46 -8.14 -12.59 -17.94
CA GLU A 46 -8.50 -11.48 -17.07
C GLU A 46 -7.36 -10.48 -17.02
N HIS A 47 -7.71 -9.20 -16.95
CA HIS A 47 -6.75 -8.12 -16.73
C HIS A 47 -7.32 -7.20 -15.66
N TYR A 48 -6.51 -6.96 -14.63
CA TYR A 48 -6.82 -6.01 -13.58
C TYR A 48 -5.58 -5.22 -13.17
N ILE A 49 -5.82 -4.08 -12.53
CA ILE A 49 -4.79 -3.16 -12.08
C ILE A 49 -4.90 -3.03 -10.56
N LEU A 50 -3.81 -3.27 -9.86
CA LEU A 50 -3.70 -3.07 -8.42
C LEU A 50 -3.01 -1.74 -8.10
N PRO A 51 -3.42 -1.04 -7.04
CA PRO A 51 -2.68 0.12 -6.56
C PRO A 51 -1.30 -0.33 -6.05
N PRO A 52 -0.21 0.31 -6.48
CA PRO A 52 1.09 0.11 -5.87
C PRO A 52 1.08 0.48 -4.39
N VAL A 53 1.85 -0.26 -3.61
CA VAL A 53 2.07 -0.03 -2.17
C VAL A 53 3.57 -0.02 -1.88
N PRO A 54 4.01 0.51 -0.74
CA PRO A 54 5.44 0.56 -0.39
C PRO A 54 6.09 -0.82 -0.25
N GLN A 55 5.38 -1.80 0.30
CA GLN A 55 5.78 -3.23 0.36
C GLN A 55 5.47 -3.94 -0.95
N ILE A 56 6.03 -3.42 -2.04
CA ILE A 56 5.75 -3.91 -3.39
C ILE A 56 6.09 -5.39 -3.55
N ASP A 57 7.17 -5.84 -2.92
CA ASP A 57 7.62 -7.23 -2.92
C ASP A 57 6.59 -8.17 -2.28
N SER A 58 5.99 -7.75 -1.16
CA SER A 58 4.95 -8.51 -0.47
C SER A 58 3.69 -8.58 -1.31
N LEU A 59 3.24 -7.45 -1.88
CA LEU A 59 2.07 -7.42 -2.75
C LEU A 59 2.23 -8.34 -3.97
N ILE A 60 3.41 -8.35 -4.59
CA ILE A 60 3.68 -9.21 -5.73
C ILE A 60 3.67 -10.69 -5.34
N ARG A 61 4.24 -11.04 -4.18
CA ARG A 61 4.18 -12.41 -3.64
C ARG A 61 2.74 -12.84 -3.40
N ASP A 62 1.93 -12.00 -2.76
CA ASP A 62 0.52 -12.29 -2.49
C ASP A 62 -0.25 -12.61 -3.78
N VAL A 63 -0.02 -11.84 -4.86
CA VAL A 63 -0.65 -12.10 -6.18
C VAL A 63 -0.21 -13.44 -6.77
N ILE A 64 1.07 -13.79 -6.65
CA ILE A 64 1.61 -15.07 -7.15
C ILE A 64 1.03 -16.24 -6.34
N GLU A 65 0.99 -16.10 -5.02
CA GLU A 65 0.47 -17.12 -4.09
C GLU A 65 -1.03 -17.34 -4.30
N GLU A 66 -1.83 -16.28 -4.48
CA GLU A 66 -3.26 -16.40 -4.81
C GLU A 66 -3.48 -17.24 -6.09
N VAL A 67 -2.69 -16.98 -7.14
CA VAL A 67 -2.79 -17.75 -8.40
C VAL A 67 -2.32 -19.19 -8.23
N ALA A 68 -1.26 -19.41 -7.45
CA ALA A 68 -0.79 -20.75 -7.13
C ALA A 68 -1.88 -21.56 -6.40
N GLU A 69 -2.57 -20.95 -5.44
CA GLU A 69 -3.69 -21.56 -4.71
C GLU A 69 -4.90 -21.84 -5.62
N GLU A 70 -5.28 -20.88 -6.48
CA GLU A 70 -6.37 -21.05 -7.45
C GLU A 70 -6.14 -22.26 -8.39
N LEU A 71 -4.89 -22.42 -8.86
CA LEU A 71 -4.49 -23.48 -9.78
C LEU A 71 -4.12 -24.80 -9.10
N LYS A 72 -4.05 -24.81 -7.76
CA LYS A 72 -3.65 -25.97 -6.96
C LYS A 72 -2.30 -26.55 -7.41
N VAL A 73 -1.31 -25.68 -7.58
CA VAL A 73 0.06 -26.09 -7.89
C VAL A 73 0.74 -26.68 -6.65
N ASP A 74 1.67 -27.61 -6.83
CA ASP A 74 2.34 -28.29 -5.71
C ASP A 74 3.48 -27.47 -5.13
N SER A 75 4.10 -26.64 -5.97
CA SER A 75 5.25 -25.83 -5.61
C SER A 75 5.40 -24.63 -6.54
N ILE A 76 6.12 -23.64 -6.04
CA ILE A 76 6.49 -22.42 -6.76
C ILE A 76 8.01 -22.38 -6.80
N VAL A 77 8.57 -22.14 -7.98
CA VAL A 77 10.02 -21.97 -8.19
C VAL A 77 10.27 -20.57 -8.72
N TYR A 78 11.24 -19.87 -8.13
CA TYR A 78 11.60 -18.50 -8.50
C TYR A 78 12.94 -18.47 -9.24
N ASN A 79 12.90 -17.89 -10.45
CA ASN A 79 14.05 -17.69 -11.33
C ASN A 79 14.22 -16.19 -11.62
N SER A 80 15.48 -15.75 -11.76
CA SER A 80 15.84 -14.35 -12.04
C SER A 80 17.08 -14.29 -12.93
N GLY A 81 16.99 -13.57 -14.05
CA GLY A 81 18.12 -13.42 -14.99
C GLY A 81 18.37 -14.66 -15.85
N ASN A 82 19.64 -15.00 -16.09
CA ASN A 82 20.05 -16.16 -16.88
C ASN A 82 20.47 -17.37 -16.02
N ASP A 83 20.37 -17.25 -14.70
CA ASP A 83 20.68 -18.34 -13.79
C ASP A 83 19.41 -19.15 -13.52
N ASP A 84 19.36 -20.37 -14.06
CA ASP A 84 18.38 -21.41 -13.72
C ASP A 84 18.64 -22.02 -12.32
N SER A 85 19.25 -21.25 -11.41
CA SER A 85 19.40 -21.64 -10.02
C SER A 85 18.03 -21.49 -9.34
N ASN A 86 17.17 -22.50 -9.49
CA ASN A 86 15.87 -22.62 -8.82
C ASN A 86 15.97 -22.11 -7.37
N SER A 87 15.52 -20.88 -7.13
CA SER A 87 15.63 -20.24 -5.82
C SER A 87 14.29 -20.31 -5.10
N ASN A 88 14.34 -20.37 -3.77
CA ASN A 88 13.14 -20.32 -2.94
C ASN A 88 12.66 -18.88 -2.69
N SER A 89 13.31 -17.87 -3.28
CA SER A 89 13.06 -16.46 -2.99
C SER A 89 12.84 -15.64 -4.25
N LEU A 90 11.70 -14.96 -4.34
CA LEU A 90 11.49 -13.94 -5.36
C LEU A 90 12.52 -12.81 -5.22
N VAL A 91 13.25 -12.57 -6.31
CA VAL A 91 14.17 -11.43 -6.47
C VAL A 91 13.56 -10.49 -7.51
N LEU A 92 13.41 -9.21 -7.15
CA LEU A 92 12.83 -8.19 -8.02
C LEU A 92 13.93 -7.24 -8.52
N SER A 93 13.75 -6.71 -9.73
CA SER A 93 14.59 -5.63 -10.26
C SER A 93 14.44 -4.35 -9.43
N ASN A 94 15.47 -3.49 -9.47
CA ASN A 94 15.50 -2.23 -8.71
C ASN A 94 14.34 -1.30 -9.06
N ASP A 95 13.85 -1.35 -10.31
CA ASP A 95 12.71 -0.57 -10.79
C ASP A 95 11.43 -0.82 -10.01
N TRP A 96 11.27 -2.00 -9.40
CA TRP A 96 10.14 -2.28 -8.53
C TRP A 96 10.15 -1.42 -7.27
N PHE A 97 11.32 -0.94 -6.83
CA PHE A 97 11.51 -0.19 -5.58
C PHE A 97 11.70 1.31 -5.77
N ASP A 98 11.44 1.83 -6.98
CA ASP A 98 11.42 3.27 -7.23
C ASP A 98 10.21 3.92 -6.55
N VAL A 99 10.44 4.43 -5.32
CA VAL A 99 9.42 5.05 -4.47
C VAL A 99 8.69 6.20 -5.16
N GLU A 100 9.41 7.00 -5.95
CA GLU A 100 8.83 8.12 -6.68
C GLU A 100 7.84 7.62 -7.73
N ARG A 101 8.28 6.67 -8.54
CA ARG A 101 7.44 6.05 -9.57
C ARG A 101 6.22 5.33 -8.96
N LEU A 102 6.42 4.58 -7.88
CA LEU A 102 5.33 3.88 -7.19
C LEU A 102 4.30 4.84 -6.60
N ALA A 103 4.75 5.91 -5.94
CA ALA A 103 3.87 6.91 -5.33
C ALA A 103 3.05 7.65 -6.39
N LEU A 104 3.68 8.03 -7.51
CA LEU A 104 3.00 8.67 -8.64
C LEU A 104 1.98 7.73 -9.29
N ALA A 105 2.36 6.48 -9.56
CA ALA A 105 1.45 5.48 -10.12
C ALA A 105 0.26 5.20 -9.18
N SER A 106 0.51 5.17 -7.88
CA SER A 106 -0.53 4.99 -6.87
C SER A 106 -1.50 6.17 -6.80
N SER A 107 -1.00 7.42 -6.83
CA SER A 107 -1.91 8.57 -6.89
C SER A 107 -2.74 8.57 -8.18
N LYS A 108 -2.13 8.29 -9.33
CA LYS A 108 -2.86 8.16 -10.61
C LYS A 108 -3.93 7.07 -10.56
N HIS A 109 -3.63 5.91 -9.97
CA HIS A 109 -4.61 4.84 -9.76
C HIS A 109 -5.81 5.33 -8.94
N VAL A 110 -5.58 6.08 -7.85
CA VAL A 110 -6.64 6.66 -7.01
C VAL A 110 -7.51 7.62 -7.81
N ALA A 111 -6.92 8.49 -8.62
CA ALA A 111 -7.69 9.41 -9.46
C ALA A 111 -8.60 8.67 -10.44
N LEU A 112 -8.03 7.71 -11.19
CA LEU A 112 -8.75 6.94 -12.22
C LEU A 112 -9.84 6.02 -11.66
N SER A 113 -9.61 5.43 -10.48
CA SER A 113 -10.57 4.50 -9.85
C SER A 113 -11.66 5.20 -9.04
N SER A 114 -11.62 6.53 -8.92
CA SER A 114 -12.58 7.26 -8.11
C SER A 114 -13.93 7.41 -8.81
N GLU A 115 -15.02 7.03 -8.12
CA GLU A 115 -16.40 7.18 -8.60
C GLU A 115 -16.97 8.58 -8.30
N ILE A 116 -16.15 9.63 -8.41
CA ILE A 116 -16.57 10.99 -8.05
C ILE A 116 -17.03 11.73 -9.29
N ASP A 117 -18.24 12.31 -9.25
CA ASP A 117 -18.77 13.14 -10.32
C ASP A 117 -18.21 14.57 -10.23
N SER A 118 -16.98 14.75 -10.68
CA SER A 118 -16.28 16.03 -10.78
C SER A 118 -15.51 16.09 -12.09
N ARG A 119 -15.43 17.29 -12.69
CA ARG A 119 -14.67 17.53 -13.92
C ARG A 119 -13.17 17.31 -13.71
N VAL A 120 -12.66 17.78 -12.57
CA VAL A 120 -11.27 17.64 -12.15
C VAL A 120 -11.20 16.84 -10.85
N ILE A 121 -10.31 15.86 -10.82
CA ILE A 121 -10.05 15.02 -9.65
C ILE A 121 -8.60 15.23 -9.21
N VAL A 122 -8.41 15.50 -7.92
CA VAL A 122 -7.10 15.67 -7.28
C VAL A 122 -6.91 14.50 -6.33
N SER A 123 -6.18 13.49 -6.74
CA SER A 123 -5.82 12.39 -5.84
C SER A 123 -4.58 12.76 -5.07
N ILE A 124 -4.60 12.64 -3.75
CA ILE A 124 -3.45 12.81 -2.86
C ILE A 124 -3.19 11.49 -2.16
N VAL A 125 -1.96 10.98 -2.29
CA VAL A 125 -1.50 9.76 -1.63
C VAL A 125 -0.36 10.09 -0.68
N LYS A 126 -0.54 9.79 0.61
CA LYS A 126 0.60 9.63 1.52
C LYS A 126 1.14 8.22 1.31
N PHE A 127 2.21 8.09 0.53
CA PHE A 127 2.75 6.80 0.08
C PHE A 127 3.74 6.22 1.06
N SER A 128 4.38 7.00 1.92
CA SER A 128 5.17 6.48 3.03
C SER A 128 5.12 7.49 4.17
N ASN A 129 5.88 7.26 5.24
CA ASN A 129 5.99 8.26 6.30
C ASN A 129 6.51 9.61 5.80
N ASN A 130 7.39 9.60 4.79
CA ASN A 130 8.09 10.78 4.28
C ASN A 130 7.70 11.14 2.85
N THR A 131 6.84 10.35 2.21
CA THR A 131 6.55 10.49 0.78
C THR A 131 5.09 10.81 0.55
N PHE A 132 4.85 11.86 -0.23
CA PHE A 132 3.53 12.20 -0.73
C PHE A 132 3.56 12.30 -2.26
N ALA A 133 2.46 11.91 -2.88
CA ALA A 133 2.24 12.09 -4.30
C ALA A 133 0.84 12.63 -4.55
N SER A 134 0.69 13.38 -5.63
CA SER A 134 -0.60 13.85 -6.11
C SER A 134 -0.70 13.72 -7.61
N THR A 135 -1.90 13.41 -8.09
CA THR A 135 -2.26 13.44 -9.50
C THR A 135 -3.51 14.29 -9.65
N VAL A 136 -3.43 15.31 -10.50
CA VAL A 136 -4.60 16.09 -10.93
C VAL A 136 -5.02 15.55 -12.29
N LEU A 137 -6.27 15.15 -12.42
CA LEU A 137 -6.80 14.42 -13.57
C LEU A 137 -8.05 15.14 -14.09
N ARG A 138 -8.16 15.31 -15.41
CA ARG A 138 -9.46 15.61 -16.05
C ARG A 138 -10.20 14.30 -16.27
N LYS A 139 -11.39 14.19 -15.68
CA LYS A 139 -12.17 12.95 -15.71
C LYS A 139 -12.59 12.56 -17.13
N GLU A 140 -12.85 13.55 -18.00
CA GLU A 140 -13.29 13.35 -19.38
C GLU A 140 -12.27 12.56 -20.23
N ASP A 141 -10.98 12.87 -20.08
CA ASP A 141 -9.93 12.29 -20.93
C ASP A 141 -9.08 11.24 -20.21
N SER A 142 -9.23 11.10 -18.88
CA SER A 142 -8.41 10.21 -18.05
C SER A 142 -6.89 10.46 -18.14
N PHE A 143 -6.49 11.65 -18.59
CA PHE A 143 -5.10 12.09 -18.65
C PHE A 143 -4.76 12.96 -17.43
N PRO A 144 -3.59 12.72 -16.79
CA PRO A 144 -3.12 13.57 -15.72
C PRO A 144 -2.71 14.94 -16.29
N ILE A 145 -3.24 16.03 -15.73
CA ILE A 145 -2.85 17.41 -16.04
C ILE A 145 -1.46 17.68 -15.49
N LEU A 146 -1.26 17.27 -14.24
CA LEU A 146 -0.01 17.40 -13.53
C LEU A 146 0.08 16.32 -12.46
N GLN A 147 1.30 15.94 -12.14
CA GLN A 147 1.58 15.12 -10.98
C GLN A 147 2.63 15.81 -10.12
N ILE A 148 2.55 15.60 -8.81
CA ILE A 148 3.44 16.21 -7.83
C ILE A 148 3.97 15.10 -6.94
N PHE A 149 5.28 15.07 -6.75
CA PHE A 149 5.94 14.22 -5.77
C PHE A 149 6.63 15.10 -4.73
N MET A 150 6.45 14.74 -3.46
CA MET A 150 7.12 15.41 -2.34
C MET A 150 7.79 14.36 -1.45
N ASP A 151 9.07 14.58 -1.18
CA ASP A 151 9.87 13.79 -0.25
C ASP A 151 10.37 14.67 0.91
N THR A 152 9.83 14.42 2.09
CA THR A 152 10.15 15.12 3.34
C THR A 152 11.33 14.52 4.09
N SER A 153 12.01 13.50 3.54
CA SER A 153 13.29 13.02 4.09
C SER A 153 14.42 14.04 3.89
N TYR A 154 14.26 14.96 2.94
CA TYR A 154 15.14 16.09 2.73
C TYR A 154 14.73 17.31 3.57
N ASN A 155 15.70 18.13 3.95
CA ASN A 155 15.46 19.41 4.61
C ASN A 155 16.16 20.55 3.82
N PRO A 156 15.44 21.47 3.15
CA PRO A 156 13.98 21.49 2.98
C PRO A 156 13.48 20.29 2.14
N PRO A 157 12.18 19.91 2.25
CA PRO A 157 11.57 18.86 1.44
C PRO A 157 11.84 19.03 -0.05
N LEU A 158 12.09 17.91 -0.75
CA LEU A 158 12.23 17.88 -2.20
C LEU A 158 10.84 17.79 -2.84
N ILE A 159 10.55 18.69 -3.77
CA ILE A 159 9.30 18.70 -4.54
C ILE A 159 9.66 18.59 -6.02
N LYS A 160 9.01 17.65 -6.71
CA LYS A 160 9.07 17.50 -8.16
C LYS A 160 7.68 17.64 -8.75
N ILE A 161 7.57 18.39 -9.84
CA ILE A 161 6.33 18.59 -10.59
C ILE A 161 6.51 18.01 -11.97
N TYR A 162 5.54 17.20 -12.39
CA TYR A 162 5.51 16.53 -13.68
C TYR A 162 4.37 17.10 -14.50
N ASN A 163 4.62 17.31 -15.79
CA ASN A 163 3.59 17.68 -16.75
C ASN A 163 2.77 16.46 -17.22
N GLU A 164 1.85 16.72 -18.13
CA GLU A 164 0.97 15.70 -18.76
C GLU A 164 1.73 14.55 -19.44
N LEU A 165 2.96 14.79 -19.87
CA LEU A 165 3.83 13.80 -20.52
C LEU A 165 4.66 12.98 -19.53
N GLY A 166 4.50 13.21 -18.22
CA GLY A 166 5.30 12.57 -17.18
C GLY A 166 6.74 13.09 -17.11
N GLN A 167 7.02 14.26 -17.68
CA GLN A 167 8.34 14.89 -17.64
C GLN A 167 8.43 15.85 -16.46
N VAL A 168 9.57 15.81 -15.75
CA VAL A 168 9.86 16.75 -14.66
C VAL A 168 10.02 18.15 -15.25
N VAL A 169 9.09 19.05 -14.94
CA VAL A 169 9.14 20.46 -15.33
C VAL A 169 9.74 21.35 -14.25
N GLU A 170 9.58 20.96 -12.99
CA GLU A 170 10.16 21.66 -11.85
C GLU A 170 10.69 20.66 -10.82
N SER A 171 11.85 20.98 -10.24
CA SER A 171 12.44 20.25 -9.11
C SER A 171 13.07 21.25 -8.17
N ARG A 172 12.49 21.40 -6.97
CA ARG A 172 12.92 22.42 -6.00
C ARG A 172 12.89 21.91 -4.57
N ARG A 173 13.54 22.65 -3.67
CA ARG A 173 13.45 22.43 -2.22
C ARG A 173 12.69 23.57 -1.57
N GLU A 174 11.61 23.25 -0.87
CA GLU A 174 10.66 24.24 -0.35
C GLU A 174 9.98 23.70 0.92
N TYR A 175 9.77 24.56 1.93
CA TYR A 175 9.01 24.18 3.11
C TYR A 175 7.52 24.22 2.81
N VAL A 176 6.88 23.07 2.93
CA VAL A 176 5.42 22.92 2.76
C VAL A 176 4.82 22.54 4.11
N SER A 177 4.00 23.43 4.66
CA SER A 177 3.29 23.19 5.93
C SER A 177 2.12 22.22 5.77
N ASN A 178 1.38 22.34 4.67
CA ASN A 178 0.27 21.46 4.32
C ASN A 178 0.34 21.12 2.82
N PHE A 179 0.50 19.83 2.51
CA PHE A 179 0.62 19.34 1.14
C PHE A 179 -0.68 19.53 0.34
N GLU A 180 -1.84 19.41 0.98
CA GLU A 180 -3.13 19.63 0.32
C GLU A 180 -3.27 21.10 -0.11
N ASP A 181 -2.99 22.04 0.80
CA ASP A 181 -3.10 23.47 0.49
C ASP A 181 -2.07 23.90 -0.57
N TYR A 182 -0.87 23.28 -0.55
CA TYR A 182 0.12 23.47 -1.60
C TYR A 182 -0.40 23.08 -2.98
N ILE A 183 -1.03 21.90 -3.08
CA ILE A 183 -1.61 21.42 -4.35
C ILE A 183 -2.75 22.32 -4.80
N LYS A 184 -3.64 22.74 -3.88
CA LYS A 184 -4.73 23.67 -4.20
C LYS A 184 -4.19 24.98 -4.79
N GLY A 185 -3.09 25.49 -4.25
CA GLY A 185 -2.42 26.70 -4.77
C GLY A 185 -1.85 26.56 -6.19
N LEU A 186 -1.64 25.32 -6.67
CA LEU A 186 -1.14 25.04 -8.03
C LEU A 186 -2.27 24.76 -9.03
N ILE A 187 -3.49 24.51 -8.56
CA ILE A 187 -4.63 24.18 -9.42
C ILE A 187 -5.36 25.47 -9.79
N ASN A 188 -5.39 25.79 -11.08
CA ASN A 188 -6.12 26.94 -11.63
C ASN A 188 -7.56 26.58 -12.05
N GLU A 189 -8.22 25.68 -11.33
CA GLU A 189 -9.57 25.21 -11.63
C GLU A 189 -10.48 25.49 -10.43
N ASP A 190 -11.65 26.09 -10.67
CA ASP A 190 -12.58 26.48 -9.61
C ASP A 190 -13.39 25.30 -9.05
N GLU A 191 -13.59 24.25 -9.85
CA GLU A 191 -14.36 23.05 -9.49
C GLU A 191 -13.49 21.80 -9.60
N TYR A 192 -13.06 21.28 -8.45
CA TYR A 192 -12.34 20.02 -8.34
C TYR A 192 -12.77 19.24 -7.09
N ALA A 193 -12.58 17.92 -7.12
CA ALA A 193 -12.77 17.06 -5.97
C ALA A 193 -11.44 16.48 -5.52
N ILE A 194 -11.20 16.45 -4.21
CA ILE A 194 -9.99 15.85 -3.62
C ILE A 194 -10.29 14.43 -3.15
N VAL A 195 -9.42 13.49 -3.50
CA VAL A 195 -9.43 12.10 -3.02
C VAL A 195 -8.16 11.84 -2.26
N TYR A 196 -8.26 11.68 -0.95
CA TYR A 196 -7.10 11.40 -0.10
C TYR A 196 -6.99 9.90 0.22
N ARG A 197 -5.79 9.32 0.11
CA ARG A 197 -5.49 7.95 0.52
C ARG A 197 -4.15 7.89 1.26
N GLU A 198 -4.07 7.11 2.34
CA GLU A 198 -2.80 6.77 2.98
C GLU A 198 -2.46 5.32 2.66
N LEU A 199 -1.24 5.10 2.16
CA LEU A 199 -0.63 3.79 1.95
C LEU A 199 0.67 3.85 2.74
N LEU A 200 0.65 3.36 3.97
CA LEU A 200 1.84 3.37 4.81
C LEU A 200 2.50 2.01 4.75
N ASP A 201 3.78 1.99 5.11
CA ASP A 201 4.49 0.74 5.28
C ASP A 201 3.72 -0.16 6.24
N TYR A 202 3.39 -1.39 5.82
CA TYR A 202 2.74 -2.41 6.65
C TYR A 202 3.55 -2.83 7.89
N ASN A 203 4.73 -2.24 8.13
CA ASN A 203 5.57 -2.50 9.28
C ASN A 203 5.12 -1.76 10.55
N PHE A 204 3.83 -1.84 10.89
CA PHE A 204 3.39 -1.78 12.28
C PHE A 204 3.21 -3.20 12.81
N ILE A 205 4.28 -4.00 12.75
CA ILE A 205 4.33 -5.26 13.47
C ILE A 205 4.24 -4.91 14.97
N PRO A 206 3.36 -5.56 15.75
CA PRO A 206 3.37 -5.42 17.19
C PRO A 206 4.77 -5.71 17.76
N ALA A 207 5.41 -4.72 18.37
CA ALA A 207 6.75 -4.87 18.93
C ALA A 207 6.71 -5.01 20.45
N GLU A 208 7.50 -5.94 20.99
CA GLU A 208 7.66 -6.19 22.42
C GLU A 208 8.59 -5.12 23.02
N ASN A 209 8.04 -4.21 23.82
CA ASN A 209 8.77 -3.13 24.46
C ASN A 209 8.84 -3.36 25.97
N SER A 210 10.03 -3.17 26.56
CA SER A 210 10.23 -3.28 28.00
C SER A 210 10.02 -1.92 28.66
N THR A 211 9.09 -1.83 29.61
CA THR A 211 8.88 -0.64 30.44
C THR A 211 9.96 -0.53 31.52
N GLU A 212 10.13 0.67 32.08
CA GLU A 212 11.10 0.95 33.15
C GLU A 212 10.92 0.08 34.41
N ASN A 213 9.73 -0.51 34.61
CA ASN A 213 9.46 -1.43 35.73
C ASN A 213 9.67 -2.92 35.35
N GLY A 214 10.28 -3.21 34.20
CA GLY A 214 10.57 -4.58 33.73
C GLY A 214 9.37 -5.34 33.14
N LYS A 215 8.19 -4.73 33.04
CA LYS A 215 7.03 -5.31 32.34
C LYS A 215 7.19 -5.16 30.83
N LYS A 216 6.85 -6.20 30.08
CA LYS A 216 6.89 -6.21 28.62
C LYS A 216 5.51 -5.95 28.03
N LEU A 217 5.42 -5.04 27.06
CA LEU A 217 4.19 -4.66 26.38
C LEU A 217 4.32 -4.91 24.88
N TYR A 218 3.30 -5.52 24.28
CA TYR A 218 3.19 -5.64 22.82
C TYR A 218 2.38 -4.47 22.28
N VAL A 219 3.01 -3.59 21.51
CA VAL A 219 2.38 -2.38 20.96
C VAL A 219 2.28 -2.51 19.44
N GLY A 220 1.05 -2.53 18.92
CA GLY A 220 0.76 -2.46 17.48
C GLY A 220 -0.14 -1.27 17.16
N CYS A 221 0.08 -0.64 16.00
CA CYS A 221 -0.77 0.43 15.49
C CYS A 221 -1.75 -0.17 14.47
N ILE A 222 -3.03 -0.21 14.79
CA ILE A 222 -4.06 -0.67 13.86
C ILE A 222 -4.77 0.56 13.31
N PHE A 223 -4.57 0.86 12.02
CA PHE A 223 -5.27 1.84 11.17
C PHE A 223 -5.70 3.16 11.84
N LYS A 224 -5.22 4.30 11.32
CA LYS A 224 -5.48 5.69 11.73
C LYS A 224 -6.96 6.16 11.80
N TYR A 225 -7.95 5.27 11.79
CA TYR A 225 -9.37 5.58 11.93
C TYR A 225 -9.92 5.02 13.25
N ILE A 226 -10.21 5.93 14.19
CA ILE A 226 -11.03 5.63 15.37
C ILE A 226 -12.50 5.77 14.96
N ILE A 227 -13.22 4.65 14.92
CA ILE A 227 -14.68 4.68 14.78
C ILE A 227 -15.28 4.95 16.16
N SER A 228 -15.97 6.09 16.31
CA SER A 228 -16.73 6.42 17.50
C SER A 228 -18.19 5.96 17.35
N PHE A 229 -18.79 5.49 18.44
CA PHE A 229 -20.25 5.37 18.56
C PHE A 229 -20.69 6.16 19.79
N ASN A 230 -21.62 7.10 19.58
CA ASN A 230 -22.29 7.79 20.66
C ASN A 230 -23.24 6.81 21.35
N THR A 231 -22.99 6.49 22.62
CA THR A 231 -23.80 5.56 23.43
C THR A 231 -25.08 6.18 23.98
N GLU A 232 -25.36 7.46 23.71
CA GLU A 232 -26.53 8.14 24.30
C GLU A 232 -27.83 7.98 23.48
N LYS A 233 -27.82 7.40 22.28
CA LYS A 233 -29.06 7.11 21.52
C LYS A 233 -29.03 5.75 20.81
N ARG A 234 -29.97 4.89 21.22
CA ARG A 234 -30.41 3.59 20.64
C ARG A 234 -29.32 2.72 20.00
N SER A 235 -29.16 1.51 20.55
CA SER A 235 -28.32 0.43 20.02
C SER A 235 -28.45 0.24 18.49
N ILE A 236 -27.33 0.41 17.77
CA ILE A 236 -27.21 0.01 16.36
C ILE A 236 -26.87 -1.48 16.32
N ILE A 237 -27.70 -2.28 15.66
CA ILE A 237 -27.46 -3.71 15.45
C ILE A 237 -26.41 -3.86 14.34
N ILE A 238 -25.16 -4.12 14.71
CA ILE A 238 -24.12 -4.52 13.76
C ILE A 238 -24.39 -5.97 13.34
N LYS A 239 -24.53 -6.21 12.02
CA LYS A 239 -24.79 -7.56 11.50
C LYS A 239 -23.64 -8.51 11.90
N LYS A 240 -24.00 -9.60 12.58
CA LYS A 240 -23.13 -10.68 13.13
C LYS A 240 -21.99 -11.11 12.19
N ARG A 241 -22.18 -11.07 10.87
CA ARG A 241 -21.20 -11.47 9.84
C ARG A 241 -20.03 -10.49 9.64
N LYS A 242 -20.23 -9.18 9.81
CA LYS A 242 -19.17 -8.15 9.66
C LYS A 242 -18.31 -8.05 10.93
N LEU A 243 -18.94 -8.06 12.09
CA LEU A 243 -18.25 -8.11 13.39
C LEU A 243 -17.49 -9.44 13.57
N ALA A 244 -18.07 -10.57 13.15
CA ALA A 244 -17.38 -11.86 13.21
C ALA A 244 -16.18 -11.98 12.26
N ARG A 245 -16.09 -11.24 11.15
CA ARG A 245 -14.88 -11.22 10.30
C ARG A 245 -13.74 -10.47 10.97
N VAL A 246 -14.05 -9.31 11.55
CA VAL A 246 -13.07 -8.46 12.26
C VAL A 246 -12.58 -9.15 13.53
N LEU A 247 -13.49 -9.72 14.33
CA LEU A 247 -13.12 -10.49 15.52
C LEU A 247 -12.39 -11.80 15.18
N LYS A 248 -12.68 -12.45 14.03
CA LYS A 248 -11.95 -13.66 13.61
C LYS A 248 -10.52 -13.37 13.19
N ALA A 249 -10.24 -12.22 12.56
CA ALA A 249 -8.88 -11.81 12.24
C ALA A 249 -8.07 -11.53 13.53
N ILE A 250 -8.71 -10.91 14.53
CA ILE A 250 -8.11 -10.66 15.86
C ILE A 250 -7.92 -11.98 16.64
N LEU A 251 -8.91 -12.89 16.61
CA LEU A 251 -8.84 -14.20 17.26
C LEU A 251 -7.89 -15.19 16.55
N TYR A 252 -7.55 -14.96 15.27
CA TYR A 252 -6.55 -15.76 14.55
C TYR A 252 -5.13 -15.44 15.04
N LEU A 253 -4.89 -14.18 15.44
CA LEU A 253 -3.68 -13.75 16.15
C LEU A 253 -3.65 -14.29 17.59
N ASP A 254 -4.81 -14.34 18.26
CA ASP A 254 -4.99 -14.90 19.62
C ASP A 254 -4.73 -16.42 19.68
N LYS A 255 -5.00 -17.16 18.59
CA LYS A 255 -4.83 -18.62 18.52
C LYS A 255 -3.39 -19.12 18.48
N LEU A 256 -2.39 -18.25 18.34
CA LEU A 256 -0.98 -18.66 18.24
C LEU A 256 -0.22 -18.62 19.58
N VAL A 257 -0.75 -18.08 20.68
CA VAL A 257 0.01 -17.98 21.95
C VAL A 257 -0.85 -18.25 23.20
N ASN A 258 -0.87 -19.52 23.63
CA ASN A 258 -1.10 -20.03 24.99
C ASN A 258 -1.59 -19.06 26.10
N ASN A 259 -2.90 -18.78 26.16
CA ASN A 259 -3.64 -18.37 27.38
C ASN A 259 -3.13 -17.13 28.17
N VAL A 260 -2.50 -16.15 27.53
CA VAL A 260 -2.23 -14.86 28.21
C VAL A 260 -3.24 -13.83 27.73
N GLY A 261 -4.24 -13.55 28.57
CA GLY A 261 -5.25 -12.53 28.28
C GLY A 261 -4.60 -11.15 28.12
N VAL A 262 -4.88 -10.48 27.00
CA VAL A 262 -4.46 -9.10 26.76
C VAL A 262 -5.51 -8.16 27.37
N GLU A 263 -5.10 -7.38 28.37
CA GLU A 263 -5.89 -6.26 28.90
C GLU A 263 -5.72 -5.06 27.97
N VAL A 264 -6.81 -4.63 27.33
CA VAL A 264 -6.82 -3.47 26.42
C VAL A 264 -7.25 -2.24 27.20
N ILE A 265 -6.29 -1.39 27.59
CA ILE A 265 -6.54 -0.12 28.27
C ILE A 265 -6.63 1.00 27.22
N ILE A 266 -7.76 1.71 27.17
CA ILE A 266 -8.01 2.80 26.23
C ILE A 266 -8.01 4.13 27.02
N GLY A 267 -7.02 4.99 26.79
CA GLY A 267 -6.86 6.29 27.46
C GLY A 267 -7.26 7.51 26.60
N ASN A 268 -7.33 8.70 27.21
CA ASN A 268 -7.62 9.96 26.52
C ASN A 268 -6.42 10.49 25.70
N LEU A 269 -6.73 11.17 24.59
CA LEU A 269 -5.79 11.69 23.58
C LEU A 269 -4.60 12.45 24.18
N THR A 270 -3.39 12.08 23.75
CA THR A 270 -2.14 12.78 24.11
C THR A 270 -1.21 12.77 22.89
N ASP A 271 -0.53 13.89 22.61
CA ASP A 271 0.59 13.91 21.66
C ASP A 271 1.72 12.96 22.08
N MET A 272 2.40 12.36 21.10
CA MET A 272 3.50 11.39 21.29
C MET A 272 4.61 11.90 22.23
N GLU A 273 4.91 13.20 22.21
CA GLU A 273 5.93 13.81 23.08
C GLU A 273 5.54 13.84 24.57
N ASN A 274 4.26 13.68 24.89
CA ASN A 274 3.73 13.72 26.25
C ASN A 274 3.26 12.35 26.76
N LEU A 275 3.49 11.28 25.99
CA LEU A 275 3.06 9.93 26.30
C LEU A 275 3.64 9.43 27.64
N ASP A 276 4.95 9.63 27.87
CA ASP A 276 5.63 9.21 29.11
C ASP A 276 5.05 9.88 30.36
N LYS A 277 4.70 11.17 30.25
CA LYS A 277 4.10 11.94 31.37
C LYS A 277 2.67 11.50 31.68
N ASN A 278 1.92 11.01 30.68
CA ASN A 278 0.54 10.58 30.89
C ASN A 278 0.45 9.11 31.31
N ILE A 279 1.41 8.27 30.91
CA ILE A 279 1.58 6.91 31.46
C ILE A 279 1.83 6.97 32.97
N LEU A 280 2.64 7.92 33.45
CA LEU A 280 2.89 8.11 34.88
C LEU A 280 1.65 8.53 35.70
N LYS A 281 0.63 9.13 35.06
CA LYS A 281 -0.63 9.55 35.70
C LYS A 281 -1.67 8.43 35.80
N LEU A 282 -1.41 7.27 35.20
CA LEU A 282 -2.28 6.09 35.25
C LEU A 282 -1.98 5.17 36.45
N LYS A 283 -1.04 5.54 37.33
CA LYS A 283 -0.86 4.95 38.68
C LYS A 283 -1.78 5.63 39.68
#